data_AF-A0A7Y2ISF2-F1
#
_entry.id   AF-A0A7Y2ISF2-F1
#
_cell.length_a   1.000
_cell.length_b   1.000
_cell.length_c   1.000
_cell.angle_alpha   90.00
_cell.angle_beta   90.00
_cell.angle_gamma   90.00
#
_symmetry.space_group_name_H-M   'P 1'
#
loop_
_entity.id
_entity.type
_entity.pdbx_description
1 polymer ?
#
loop_
_entity_poly.entity_id
_entity_poly.type
_entity_poly.pdbx_seq_one_letter_code
_entity_poly.pdbx_strand_id
1 'polypeptide(L)'
;MNDVRDADRFPESAVSAGELFAAGIIEEVLRAMVTVYSEQTDPELLGNALDHLDGQLGEDELQGLLADFAGAFPPLAVINELMTAIQYLDAATEGIPHRQVTLEELLMLRLGNENPANVRFRELFDDAPLEVRESYEQAVKALESFFEGLEPIDGGGEGGPASLFELLRAPVAASPTSLEGQLRYIRENWADLLGDRFPGLL
;
A
#
# COMPACT_ATOMS: atom_id res chain seq x y z
N MET A 1 15.73 14.31 7.03
CA MET A 1 14.98 14.94 5.92
C MET A 1 15.27 16.44 5.84
N ASN A 2 14.69 17.32 6.68
CA ASN A 2 14.87 18.78 6.52
C ASN A 2 16.34 19.27 6.66
N ASP A 3 17.12 18.68 7.57
CA ASP A 3 18.55 18.99 7.70
C ASP A 3 19.35 18.55 6.46
N VAL A 4 19.02 17.38 5.89
CA VAL A 4 19.64 16.84 4.67
C VAL A 4 19.28 17.71 3.45
N ARG A 5 18.07 18.29 3.44
CA ARG A 5 17.57 19.17 2.38
C ARG A 5 18.04 20.62 2.49
N ASP A 6 18.79 20.97 3.54
CA ASP A 6 19.17 22.35 3.86
C ASP A 6 17.94 23.29 3.79
N ALA A 7 16.83 22.85 4.40
CA ALA A 7 15.53 23.53 4.30
C ALA A 7 15.54 24.96 4.88
N ASP A 8 16.54 25.31 5.70
CA ASP A 8 16.80 26.68 6.13
C ASP A 8 17.18 27.60 4.96
N ARG A 9 17.84 27.06 3.93
CA ARG A 9 18.21 27.76 2.70
C ARG A 9 17.24 27.53 1.55
N PHE A 10 16.53 26.40 1.54
CA PHE A 10 15.51 26.04 0.55
C PHE A 10 14.16 25.73 1.23
N PRO A 11 13.43 26.75 1.72
CA PRO A 11 12.17 26.54 2.45
C PRO A 11 11.12 25.78 1.63
N GLU A 12 11.17 25.89 0.31
CA GLU A 12 10.31 25.14 -0.62
C GLU A 12 10.53 23.63 -0.58
N SER A 13 11.68 23.15 -0.08
CA SER A 13 12.01 21.73 0.09
C SER A 13 11.69 21.20 1.49
N ALA A 14 11.27 22.08 2.42
CA ALA A 14 10.88 21.70 3.76
C ALA A 14 9.65 20.77 3.73
N VAL A 15 9.65 19.82 4.65
CA VAL A 15 8.53 18.93 4.95
C VAL A 15 8.07 19.22 6.37
N SER A 16 6.77 19.43 6.55
CA SER A 16 6.21 19.51 7.89
C SER A 16 5.96 18.12 8.47
N ALA A 17 6.12 17.97 9.79
CA ALA A 17 5.76 16.73 10.49
C ALA A 17 4.25 16.40 10.31
N GLY A 18 3.41 17.42 10.14
CA GLY A 18 1.97 17.24 9.88
C GLY A 18 1.67 16.60 8.53
N GLU A 19 2.37 17.00 7.46
CA GLU A 19 2.20 16.37 6.14
C GLU A 19 2.71 14.93 6.13
N LEU A 20 3.86 14.66 6.78
CA LEU A 20 4.36 13.29 6.91
C LEU A 20 3.36 12.41 7.69
N PHE A 21 2.79 12.94 8.77
CA PHE A 21 1.76 12.25 9.54
C PHE A 21 0.49 12.02 8.70
N ALA A 22 0.06 13.00 7.89
CA ALA A 22 -1.08 12.85 6.99
C ALA A 22 -0.85 11.74 5.95
N ALA A 23 0.34 11.65 5.36
CA ALA A 23 0.68 10.58 4.42
C ALA A 23 0.59 9.20 5.09
N GLY A 24 1.15 9.06 6.30
CA GLY A 24 1.07 7.80 7.06
C GLY A 24 -0.37 7.42 7.45
N ILE A 25 -1.20 8.37 7.87
CA ILE A 25 -2.61 8.09 8.17
C ILE A 25 -3.38 7.65 6.92
N ILE A 26 -3.12 8.24 5.76
CA ILE A 26 -3.73 7.79 4.50
C ILE A 26 -3.34 6.34 4.23
N GLU A 27 -2.07 5.98 4.35
CA GLU A 27 -1.60 4.59 4.16
C GLU A 27 -2.32 3.61 5.11
N GLU A 28 -2.41 3.93 6.40
CA GLU A 28 -3.13 3.09 7.39
C GLU A 28 -4.62 2.93 7.06
N VAL A 29 -5.26 3.99 6.55
CA VAL A 29 -6.66 3.90 6.09
C VAL A 29 -6.79 3.01 4.86
N LEU A 30 -5.86 3.11 3.91
CA LEU A 30 -5.87 2.26 2.71
C LEU A 30 -5.69 0.78 3.09
N ARG A 31 -4.79 0.47 4.03
CA ARG A 31 -4.62 -0.87 4.60
C ARG A 31 -5.89 -1.38 5.27
N ALA A 32 -6.53 -0.53 6.07
CA ALA A 32 -7.82 -0.86 6.67
C ALA A 32 -8.92 -1.09 5.61
N MET A 33 -8.88 -0.38 4.49
CA MET A 33 -9.81 -0.60 3.37
C MET A 33 -9.61 -1.99 2.73
N VAL A 34 -8.36 -2.46 2.58
CA VAL A 34 -8.08 -3.85 2.14
C VAL A 34 -8.71 -4.85 3.10
N THR A 35 -8.58 -4.62 4.41
CA THR A 35 -9.18 -5.47 5.45
C THR A 35 -10.72 -5.45 5.39
N VAL A 36 -11.33 -4.28 5.28
CA VAL A 36 -12.79 -4.15 5.17
C VAL A 36 -13.31 -4.85 3.92
N TYR A 37 -12.58 -4.71 2.80
CA TYR A 37 -12.95 -5.35 1.55
C TYR A 37 -12.84 -6.88 1.65
N SER A 38 -11.77 -7.43 2.23
CA SER A 38 -11.62 -8.88 2.40
C SER A 38 -12.65 -9.47 3.37
N GLU A 39 -13.00 -8.75 4.43
CA GLU A 39 -14.07 -9.15 5.37
C GLU A 39 -15.45 -9.26 4.68
N GLN A 40 -15.71 -8.44 3.66
CA GLN A 40 -16.99 -8.42 2.94
C GLN A 40 -17.06 -9.37 1.75
N THR A 41 -15.91 -9.74 1.18
CA THR A 41 -15.85 -10.50 -0.09
C THR A 41 -15.23 -11.88 0.14
N ASP A 42 -13.94 -11.92 0.45
CA ASP A 42 -13.15 -13.13 0.55
C ASP A 42 -12.04 -12.98 1.60
N PRO A 43 -12.10 -13.72 2.72
CA PRO A 43 -11.03 -13.71 3.72
C PRO A 43 -9.66 -14.16 3.20
N GLU A 44 -9.62 -14.94 2.12
CA GLU A 44 -8.39 -15.43 1.49
C GLU A 44 -7.88 -14.50 0.36
N LEU A 45 -8.40 -13.26 0.27
CA LEU A 45 -8.10 -12.29 -0.79
C LEU A 45 -6.61 -12.20 -1.17
N LEU A 46 -5.73 -11.99 -0.18
CA LEU A 46 -4.28 -11.85 -0.41
C LEU A 46 -3.62 -13.20 -0.76
N GLY A 47 -4.15 -14.32 -0.26
CA GLY A 47 -3.73 -15.66 -0.67
C GLY A 47 -4.06 -15.92 -2.14
N ASN A 48 -5.30 -15.62 -2.54
CA ASN A 48 -5.75 -15.74 -3.92
C ASN A 48 -5.00 -14.78 -4.87
N ALA A 49 -4.63 -13.60 -4.40
CA ALA A 49 -3.77 -12.68 -5.15
C ALA A 49 -2.35 -13.24 -5.35
N LEU A 50 -1.76 -13.89 -4.33
CA LEU A 50 -0.48 -14.59 -4.47
C LEU A 50 -0.57 -15.75 -5.46
N ASP A 51 -1.61 -16.58 -5.38
CA ASP A 51 -1.82 -17.69 -6.32
C ASP A 51 -2.00 -17.19 -7.76
N HIS A 52 -2.69 -16.06 -7.95
CA HIS A 52 -2.82 -15.42 -9.24
C HIS A 52 -1.45 -14.97 -9.78
N LEU A 53 -0.62 -14.34 -8.94
CA LEU A 53 0.73 -13.92 -9.30
C LEU A 53 1.64 -15.10 -9.61
N ASP A 54 1.59 -16.18 -8.82
CA ASP A 54 2.35 -17.40 -9.07
C ASP A 54 1.96 -18.00 -10.44
N GLY A 55 0.68 -17.93 -10.83
CA GLY A 55 0.21 -18.35 -12.15
C GLY A 55 0.66 -17.45 -13.32
N GLN A 56 0.89 -16.15 -13.10
CA GLN A 56 1.32 -15.21 -14.14
C GLN A 56 2.84 -15.11 -14.29
N LEU A 57 3.57 -15.11 -13.17
CA LEU A 57 5.02 -14.89 -13.12
C LEU A 57 5.81 -16.20 -12.98
N GLY A 58 5.22 -17.20 -12.32
CA GLY A 58 5.91 -18.40 -11.84
C GLY A 58 6.44 -18.25 -10.42
N GLU A 59 6.42 -19.36 -9.67
CA GLU A 59 6.76 -19.41 -8.24
C GLU A 59 8.16 -18.84 -7.93
N ASP A 60 9.18 -19.25 -8.70
CA ASP A 60 10.56 -18.80 -8.49
C ASP A 60 10.71 -17.28 -8.69
N GLU A 61 10.02 -16.73 -9.69
CA GLU A 61 10.10 -15.30 -10.01
C GLU A 61 9.34 -14.47 -8.98
N LEU A 62 8.16 -14.92 -8.52
CA LEU A 62 7.43 -14.25 -7.44
C LEU A 62 8.19 -14.34 -6.11
N GLN A 63 8.80 -15.49 -5.81
CA GLN A 63 9.62 -15.64 -4.60
C GLN A 63 10.83 -14.68 -4.65
N GLY A 64 11.51 -14.59 -5.79
CA GLY A 64 12.56 -13.61 -6.02
C GLY A 64 12.05 -12.18 -5.84
N LEU A 65 10.87 -11.86 -6.40
CA LEU A 65 10.19 -10.57 -6.25
C LEU A 65 10.06 -10.15 -4.80
N LEU A 66 9.38 -10.98 -4.01
CA LEU A 66 9.10 -10.74 -2.61
C LEU A 66 10.38 -10.72 -1.76
N ALA A 67 11.41 -11.51 -2.11
CA ALA A 67 12.67 -11.53 -1.39
C ALA A 67 13.45 -10.22 -1.54
N ASP A 68 13.56 -9.66 -2.75
CA ASP A 68 14.24 -8.37 -2.90
C ASP A 68 13.41 -7.24 -2.31
N PHE A 69 12.07 -7.32 -2.38
CA PHE A 69 11.20 -6.38 -1.68
C PHE A 69 11.49 -6.40 -0.18
N ALA A 70 11.47 -7.58 0.46
CA ALA A 70 11.78 -7.73 1.88
C ALA A 70 13.25 -7.43 2.23
N GLY A 71 14.14 -7.35 1.24
CA GLY A 71 15.50 -6.85 1.39
C GLY A 71 15.59 -5.32 1.34
N ALA A 72 14.85 -4.70 0.42
CA ALA A 72 14.81 -3.24 0.22
C ALA A 72 13.96 -2.52 1.28
N PHE A 73 12.85 -3.15 1.69
CA PHE A 73 11.89 -2.69 2.69
C PHE A 73 11.77 -3.73 3.81
N PRO A 74 12.85 -3.92 4.60
CA PRO A 74 12.92 -5.02 5.54
C PRO A 74 11.92 -4.86 6.68
N PRO A 75 11.16 -5.93 7.02
CA PRO A 75 10.34 -5.93 8.23
C PRO A 75 11.24 -5.87 9.47
N LEU A 76 10.68 -5.48 10.62
CA LEU A 76 11.45 -5.30 11.87
C LEU A 76 12.27 -6.52 12.27
N ALA A 77 11.79 -7.74 12.00
CA ALA A 77 12.54 -8.96 12.30
C ALA A 77 13.82 -9.09 11.47
N VAL A 78 13.80 -8.62 10.22
CA VAL A 78 14.96 -8.61 9.32
C VAL A 78 15.90 -7.44 9.67
N ILE A 79 15.36 -6.25 9.96
CA ILE A 79 16.13 -5.09 10.43
C ILE A 79 16.94 -5.43 11.69
N ASN A 80 16.32 -6.13 12.64
CA ASN A 80 16.94 -6.52 13.91
C ASN A 80 17.81 -7.79 13.79
N GLU A 81 18.09 -8.27 12.56
CA GLU A 81 18.91 -9.45 12.28
C GLU A 81 18.41 -10.74 12.97
N LEU A 82 17.12 -10.82 13.30
CA LEU A 82 16.52 -12.01 13.91
C LEU A 82 16.29 -13.12 12.88
N MET A 83 16.14 -12.75 11.61
CA MET A 83 15.98 -13.67 10.47
C MET A 83 16.39 -12.99 9.15
N THR A 84 16.68 -13.78 8.13
CA THR A 84 16.89 -13.29 6.76
C THR A 84 15.54 -12.98 6.07
N ALA A 85 15.56 -12.21 4.98
CA ALA A 85 14.37 -11.95 4.16
C ALA A 85 13.69 -13.25 3.68
N ILE A 86 14.47 -14.23 3.25
CA ILE A 86 13.95 -15.54 2.83
C ILE A 86 13.30 -16.27 4.01
N GLN A 87 13.96 -16.31 5.17
CA GLN A 87 13.40 -16.93 6.37
C GLN A 87 12.13 -16.22 6.84
N TYR A 88 12.06 -14.90 6.67
CA TYR A 88 10.86 -14.13 6.96
C TYR A 88 9.72 -14.56 6.05
N LEU A 89 9.93 -14.67 4.73
CA LEU A 89 8.89 -15.05 3.78
C LEU A 89 8.36 -16.48 4.00
N ASP A 90 9.20 -17.39 4.49
CA ASP A 90 8.80 -18.77 4.83
C ASP A 90 8.04 -18.88 6.18
N ALA A 91 7.91 -17.77 6.92
CA ALA A 91 7.28 -17.73 8.24
C ALA A 91 5.84 -17.17 8.21
N ALA A 92 5.19 -17.23 9.36
CA ALA A 92 3.85 -16.71 9.58
C ALA A 92 3.72 -16.16 11.00
N THR A 93 2.88 -15.14 11.18
CA THR A 93 2.53 -14.57 12.48
C THR A 93 1.02 -14.64 12.66
N GLU A 94 0.56 -15.19 13.79
CA GLU A 94 -0.87 -15.35 14.09
C GLU A 94 -1.68 -16.10 13.01
N GLY A 95 -1.01 -16.98 12.27
CA GLY A 95 -1.62 -17.76 11.18
C GLY A 95 -1.61 -17.06 9.82
N ILE A 96 -1.15 -15.80 9.75
CA ILE A 96 -1.03 -15.03 8.51
C ILE A 96 0.37 -15.28 7.89
N PRO A 97 0.46 -15.87 6.69
CA PRO A 97 1.72 -16.04 5.99
C PRO A 97 2.40 -14.71 5.71
N HIS A 98 3.69 -14.60 5.99
CA HIS A 98 4.42 -13.36 5.77
C HIS A 98 4.51 -12.95 4.29
N ARG A 99 4.40 -13.91 3.35
CA ARG A 99 4.23 -13.58 1.91
C ARG A 99 3.00 -12.71 1.65
N GLN A 100 1.88 -12.93 2.35
CA GLN A 100 0.67 -12.12 2.20
C GLN A 100 0.91 -10.71 2.73
N VAL A 101 1.56 -10.60 3.90
CA VAL A 101 1.95 -9.30 4.48
C VAL A 101 2.89 -8.56 3.51
N THR A 102 3.91 -9.22 2.98
CA THR A 102 4.83 -8.61 2.01
C THR A 102 4.13 -8.18 0.72
N LEU A 103 3.15 -8.95 0.23
CA LEU A 103 2.36 -8.55 -0.93
C LEU A 103 1.53 -7.29 -0.65
N GLU A 104 0.91 -7.21 0.52
CA GLU A 104 0.16 -6.02 0.94
C GLU A 104 1.09 -4.79 1.05
N GLU A 105 2.28 -4.95 1.65
CA GLU A 105 3.28 -3.87 1.70
C GLU A 105 3.72 -3.42 0.30
N LEU A 106 3.89 -4.36 -0.64
CA LEU A 106 4.23 -4.03 -2.03
C LEU A 106 3.12 -3.21 -2.69
N LEU A 107 1.86 -3.58 -2.46
CA LEU A 107 0.71 -2.82 -2.94
C LEU A 107 0.67 -1.40 -2.33
N MET A 108 0.88 -1.27 -1.01
CA MET A 108 0.91 0.02 -0.33
C MET A 108 2.07 0.90 -0.84
N LEU A 109 3.25 0.31 -1.05
CA LEU A 109 4.40 1.00 -1.63
C LEU A 109 4.07 1.56 -3.01
N ARG A 110 3.46 0.74 -3.88
CA ARG A 110 3.07 1.16 -5.23
C ARG A 110 2.07 2.31 -5.20
N LEU A 111 1.01 2.20 -4.39
CA LEU A 111 0.01 3.26 -4.23
C LEU A 111 0.63 4.55 -3.67
N GLY A 112 1.58 4.43 -2.73
CA GLY A 112 2.33 5.54 -2.16
C GLY A 112 3.15 6.29 -3.21
N ASN A 113 3.81 5.57 -4.12
CA ASN A 113 4.60 6.14 -5.22
C ASN A 113 3.74 6.73 -6.35
N GLU A 114 2.56 6.16 -6.61
CA GLU A 114 1.59 6.69 -7.58
C GLU A 114 0.95 8.01 -7.13
N ASN A 115 0.88 8.27 -5.82
CA ASN A 115 0.24 9.45 -5.26
C ASN A 115 1.06 10.74 -5.49
N PRO A 116 0.60 11.71 -6.30
CA PRO A 116 1.38 12.93 -6.56
C PRO A 116 1.58 13.80 -5.31
N ALA A 117 0.68 13.73 -4.32
CA ALA A 117 0.82 14.44 -3.05
C ALA A 117 2.00 13.93 -2.22
N ASN A 118 2.49 12.72 -2.52
CA ASN A 118 3.59 12.07 -1.84
C ASN A 118 4.98 12.38 -2.41
N VAL A 119 5.07 13.17 -3.50
CA VAL A 119 6.34 13.45 -4.20
C VAL A 119 7.44 13.98 -3.28
N ARG A 120 7.07 14.72 -2.24
CA ARG A 120 8.00 15.29 -1.26
C ARG A 120 8.53 14.27 -0.25
N PHE A 121 7.96 13.10 -0.16
CA PHE A 121 8.36 12.02 0.77
C PHE A 121 9.00 10.84 0.05
N ARG A 122 9.14 10.88 -1.29
CA ARG A 122 9.68 9.78 -2.10
C ARG A 122 11.01 9.24 -1.57
N GLU A 123 11.87 10.06 -0.97
CA GLU A 123 13.12 9.60 -0.35
C GLU A 123 12.94 8.56 0.79
N LEU A 124 11.72 8.37 1.30
CA LEU A 124 11.38 7.41 2.34
C LEU A 124 10.89 6.06 1.78
N PHE A 125 10.38 6.04 0.55
CA PHE A 125 9.67 4.88 -0.01
C PHE A 125 9.86 4.75 -1.54
N ASP A 126 11.01 5.18 -2.06
CA ASP A 126 11.30 5.10 -3.49
C ASP A 126 11.39 3.63 -3.96
N ASP A 127 10.51 3.22 -4.87
CA ASP A 127 10.46 1.88 -5.43
C ASP A 127 11.30 1.70 -6.70
N ALA A 128 12.03 2.74 -7.15
CA ALA A 128 12.96 2.65 -8.28
C ALA A 128 13.96 1.49 -8.21
N PRO A 129 14.47 1.05 -7.02
CA PRO A 129 15.30 -0.15 -6.94
C PRO A 129 14.60 -1.45 -7.36
N LEU A 130 13.26 -1.51 -7.27
CA LEU A 130 12.46 -2.67 -7.68
C LEU A 130 12.08 -2.61 -9.16
N GLU A 131 11.91 -1.42 -9.74
CA GLU A 131 11.61 -1.21 -11.16
C GLU A 131 12.67 -1.78 -12.11
N VAL A 132 13.88 -2.05 -11.62
CA VAL A 132 14.92 -2.73 -12.41
C VAL A 132 14.53 -4.15 -12.82
N ARG A 133 13.56 -4.75 -12.12
CA ARG A 133 13.02 -6.08 -12.42
C ARG A 133 11.77 -5.97 -13.28
N GLU A 134 11.79 -6.69 -14.40
CA GLU A 134 10.61 -6.81 -15.25
C GLU A 134 9.42 -7.43 -14.48
N SER A 135 9.70 -8.35 -13.56
CA SER A 135 8.70 -8.99 -12.71
C SER A 135 7.98 -8.04 -11.76
N TYR A 136 8.58 -6.91 -11.37
CA TYR A 136 7.88 -5.93 -10.54
C TYR A 136 6.71 -5.29 -11.30
N GLU A 137 6.98 -4.79 -12.50
CA GLU A 137 5.94 -4.20 -13.36
C GLU A 137 4.92 -5.24 -13.84
N GLN A 138 5.33 -6.48 -14.08
CA GLN A 138 4.40 -7.57 -14.39
C GLN A 138 3.51 -7.91 -13.19
N ALA A 139 4.06 -7.96 -11.97
CA ALA A 139 3.30 -8.22 -10.75
C ALA A 139 2.28 -7.11 -10.50
N VAL A 140 2.65 -5.84 -10.63
CA VAL A 140 1.71 -4.73 -10.46
C VAL A 140 0.54 -4.85 -11.44
N LYS A 141 0.80 -5.09 -12.73
CA LYS A 141 -0.25 -5.26 -13.74
C LYS A 141 -1.13 -6.49 -13.49
N ALA A 142 -0.53 -7.59 -13.03
CA ALA A 142 -1.28 -8.79 -12.69
C ALA A 142 -2.16 -8.57 -11.46
N LEU A 143 -1.69 -7.83 -10.44
CA LEU A 143 -2.51 -7.41 -9.30
C LEU A 143 -3.66 -6.50 -9.75
N GLU A 144 -3.39 -5.50 -10.60
CA GLU A 144 -4.42 -4.66 -11.23
C GLU A 144 -5.51 -5.50 -11.88
N SER A 145 -5.13 -6.43 -12.76
CA SER A 145 -6.09 -7.33 -13.41
C SER A 145 -6.82 -8.25 -12.44
N PHE A 146 -6.17 -8.71 -11.37
CA PHE A 146 -6.78 -9.58 -10.37
C PHE A 146 -7.88 -8.84 -9.61
N PHE A 147 -7.55 -7.67 -9.06
CA PHE A 147 -8.46 -6.89 -8.23
C PHE A 147 -9.58 -6.21 -9.04
N GLU A 148 -9.36 -5.87 -10.32
CA GLU A 148 -10.43 -5.43 -11.24
C GLU A 148 -11.48 -6.52 -11.51
N GLY A 149 -11.07 -7.80 -11.42
CA GLY A 149 -11.96 -8.94 -11.64
C GLY A 149 -12.83 -9.32 -10.43
N LEU A 150 -12.63 -8.69 -9.28
CA LEU A 150 -13.35 -9.01 -8.05
C LEU A 150 -14.70 -8.30 -7.98
N GLU A 151 -15.60 -8.86 -7.15
CA GLU A 151 -16.93 -8.29 -6.96
C GLU A 151 -16.81 -6.91 -6.27
N PRO A 152 -17.49 -5.86 -6.78
CA PRO A 152 -17.49 -4.56 -6.13
C PRO A 152 -18.27 -4.63 -4.81
N ILE A 153 -17.88 -3.82 -3.84
CA ILE A 153 -18.62 -3.64 -2.58
C ILE A 153 -19.38 -2.31 -2.60
N ASP A 154 -20.50 -2.27 -1.89
CA ASP A 154 -21.28 -1.04 -1.70
C ASP A 154 -20.55 -0.05 -0.77
N GLY A 155 -20.78 1.25 -0.98
CA GLY A 155 -20.50 2.26 0.06
C GLY A 155 -19.15 2.97 0.00
N GLY A 156 -18.36 2.87 -1.08
CA GLY A 156 -17.05 3.53 -1.13
C GLY A 156 -16.69 4.35 -2.38
N GLY A 157 -17.51 4.34 -3.44
CA GLY A 157 -17.39 5.23 -4.60
C GLY A 157 -18.23 6.51 -4.49
N GLU A 158 -18.43 7.22 -5.62
CA GLU A 158 -19.36 8.38 -5.75
C GLU A 158 -20.85 7.97 -5.61
N GLY A 159 -21.21 7.20 -4.57
CA GLY A 159 -22.57 6.77 -4.27
C GLY A 159 -23.01 5.44 -4.91
N GLY A 160 -22.08 4.54 -5.23
CA GLY A 160 -22.37 3.22 -5.80
C GLY A 160 -21.30 2.14 -5.52
N PRO A 161 -21.48 0.92 -6.04
CA PRO A 161 -20.52 -0.17 -5.89
C PRO A 161 -19.15 0.18 -6.48
N ALA A 162 -18.08 -0.21 -5.82
CA ALA A 162 -16.71 0.03 -6.27
C ALA A 162 -15.82 -1.20 -6.04
N SER A 163 -14.91 -1.45 -6.98
CA SER A 163 -13.83 -2.42 -6.84
C SER A 163 -12.79 -1.96 -5.82
N LEU A 164 -11.96 -2.88 -5.31
CA LEU A 164 -10.91 -2.52 -4.35
C LEU A 164 -9.96 -1.45 -4.92
N PHE A 165 -9.55 -1.53 -6.18
CA PHE A 165 -8.65 -0.51 -6.75
C PHE A 165 -9.30 0.86 -6.90
N GLU A 166 -10.57 0.91 -7.27
CA GLU A 166 -11.32 2.17 -7.29
C GLU A 166 -11.34 2.79 -5.90
N LEU A 167 -11.60 2.00 -4.86
CA LEU A 167 -11.54 2.46 -3.47
C LEU A 167 -10.14 2.96 -3.11
N LEU A 168 -9.09 2.17 -3.34
CA LEU A 168 -7.73 2.52 -2.94
C LEU A 168 -7.20 3.78 -3.66
N ARG A 169 -7.66 4.04 -4.89
CA ARG A 169 -7.28 5.22 -5.68
C ARG A 169 -8.22 6.41 -5.50
N ALA A 170 -9.41 6.24 -4.92
CA ALA A 170 -10.41 7.29 -4.83
C ALA A 170 -9.93 8.57 -4.11
N PRO A 171 -9.19 8.52 -2.99
CA PRO A 171 -8.69 9.74 -2.36
C PRO A 171 -7.78 10.53 -3.30
N VAL A 172 -6.83 9.85 -3.95
CA VAL A 172 -5.90 10.46 -4.90
C VAL A 172 -6.66 11.01 -6.12
N ALA A 173 -7.66 10.30 -6.63
CA ALA A 173 -8.49 10.80 -7.73
C ALA A 173 -9.25 12.08 -7.35
N ALA A 174 -9.78 12.15 -6.13
CA ALA A 174 -10.51 13.32 -5.62
C ALA A 174 -9.60 14.52 -5.32
N SER A 175 -8.37 14.28 -4.84
CA SER A 175 -7.41 15.35 -4.54
C SER A 175 -5.96 14.94 -4.85
N PRO A 176 -5.53 14.99 -6.13
CA PRO A 176 -4.27 14.39 -6.56
C PRO A 176 -3.02 14.94 -5.89
N THR A 177 -3.03 16.22 -5.52
CA THR A 177 -1.83 16.92 -5.02
C THR A 177 -1.97 17.42 -3.58
N SER A 178 -3.00 16.99 -2.84
CA SER A 178 -3.27 17.48 -1.47
C SER A 178 -3.63 16.35 -0.52
N LEU A 179 -2.72 16.02 0.40
CA LEU A 179 -2.98 15.04 1.48
C LEU A 179 -4.17 15.47 2.35
N GLU A 180 -4.31 16.77 2.63
CA GLU A 180 -5.46 17.30 3.37
C GLU A 180 -6.78 17.06 2.60
N GLY A 181 -6.75 17.25 1.28
CA GLY A 181 -7.91 16.98 0.42
C GLY A 181 -8.26 15.48 0.37
N GLN A 182 -7.25 14.61 0.34
CA GLN A 182 -7.41 13.15 0.40
C GLN A 182 -8.02 12.71 1.74
N LEU A 183 -7.50 13.21 2.88
CA LEU A 183 -8.08 12.95 4.20
C LEU A 183 -9.52 13.46 4.32
N ARG A 184 -9.83 14.63 3.74
CA ARG A 184 -11.20 15.16 3.71
C ARG A 184 -12.13 14.24 2.93
N TYR A 185 -11.70 13.76 1.76
CA TYR A 185 -12.45 12.80 0.95
C TYR A 185 -12.73 11.51 1.75
N ILE A 186 -11.71 10.94 2.37
CA ILE A 186 -11.82 9.74 3.22
C ILE A 186 -12.90 9.94 4.29
N ARG A 187 -12.83 11.03 5.05
CA ARG A 187 -13.79 11.33 6.12
C ARG A 187 -15.22 11.49 5.60
N GLU A 188 -15.38 12.14 4.46
CA GLU A 188 -16.71 12.44 3.91
C GLU A 188 -17.39 11.22 3.26
N ASN A 189 -16.62 10.23 2.81
CA ASN A 189 -17.14 9.12 2.01
C ASN A 189 -17.03 7.75 2.68
N TRP A 190 -16.12 7.55 3.64
CA TRP A 190 -15.79 6.21 4.16
C TRP A 190 -16.13 6.01 5.64
N ALA A 191 -16.86 6.93 6.26
CA ALA A 191 -17.28 6.79 7.67
C ALA A 191 -18.03 5.47 7.94
N ASP A 192 -18.94 5.09 7.05
CA ASP A 192 -19.72 3.85 7.18
C ASP A 192 -18.89 2.58 6.93
N LEU A 193 -17.88 2.65 6.04
CA LEU A 193 -17.02 1.52 5.71
C LEU A 193 -15.97 1.25 6.79
N LEU A 194 -15.34 2.32 7.29
CA LEU A 194 -14.24 2.21 8.25
C LEU A 194 -14.73 2.13 9.69
N GLY A 195 -15.99 2.52 9.96
CA GLY A 195 -16.62 2.46 11.28
C GLY A 195 -15.77 3.13 12.36
N ASP A 196 -15.67 2.48 13.51
CA ASP A 196 -14.93 3.01 14.67
C ASP A 196 -13.40 2.80 14.58
N ARG A 197 -12.85 2.32 13.45
CA ARG A 197 -11.41 2.03 13.31
C ARG A 197 -10.54 3.29 13.37
N PHE A 198 -11.10 4.45 12.98
CA PHE A 198 -10.39 5.74 12.99
C PHE A 198 -11.22 6.87 13.63
N PRO A 199 -11.50 6.82 14.95
CA PRO A 199 -12.44 7.74 15.60
C PRO A 199 -11.94 9.20 15.69
N GLY A 200 -10.66 9.45 15.42
CA GLY A 200 -10.10 10.80 15.32
C GLY A 200 -10.07 11.37 13.90
N LEU A 201 -10.34 10.53 12.90
CA LEU A 201 -10.31 10.90 11.48
C LEU A 201 -11.73 10.99 10.89
N LEU A 202 -12.61 10.08 11.31
CA LEU A 202 -14.02 9.93 10.91
C LEU A 202 -14.93 10.65 11.90
#